data_AF-A0A838JTQ2-F1
#
_entry.id   AF-A0A838JTQ2-F1
#
_cell.length_a   1.000
_cell.length_b   1.000
_cell.length_c   1.000
_cell.angle_alpha   90.00
_cell.angle_beta   90.00
_cell.angle_gamma   90.00
#
_symmetry.space_group_name_H-M   'P 1'
#
loop_
_entity.id
_entity.type
_entity.pdbx_description
1 polymer ?
#
loop_
_entity_poly.entity_id
_entity_poly.type
_entity_poly.pdbx_seq_one_letter_code
_entity_poly.pdbx_strand_id
1 'polypeptide(L)'
;MIAWVLHILELLSGIFGVAVGFARLPDAASALQIVTPTAVGLVGLLAFVRHFIFHESDAKRLGWESTRPEFQYEVGFANLGFALVAFFAYFGGWGVAAHVAVVPGYGLYLLQSAILHVWKSVSGEGGLRSGVLDI
;
A
#
# COMPACT_ATOMS: atom_id res chain seq x y z
N MET A 1 8.42 14.12 -8.02
CA MET A 1 7.52 13.91 -9.19
C MET A 1 7.23 12.43 -9.41
N ILE A 2 8.25 11.56 -9.43
CA ILE A 2 8.07 10.11 -9.63
C ILE A 2 7.18 9.43 -8.56
N ALA A 3 7.33 9.77 -7.28
CA ALA A 3 6.51 9.19 -6.21
C ALA A 3 5.01 9.53 -6.35
N TRP A 4 4.68 10.71 -6.89
CA TRP A 4 3.29 11.08 -7.21
C TRP A 4 2.72 10.22 -8.32
N VAL A 5 3.49 9.99 -9.38
CA VAL A 5 3.08 9.12 -10.49
C VAL A 5 2.82 7.70 -9.98
N LEU A 6 3.76 7.14 -9.21
CA LEU A 6 3.61 5.81 -8.61
C LEU A 6 2.39 5.71 -7.71
N HIS A 7 2.15 6.72 -6.86
CA HIS A 7 0.98 6.76 -5.99
C HIS A 7 -0.35 6.86 -6.77
N ILE A 8 -0.40 7.63 -7.85
CA ILE A 8 -1.60 7.70 -8.70
C ILE A 8 -1.85 6.34 -9.38
N LEU A 9 -0.81 5.70 -9.90
CA LEU A 9 -0.94 4.37 -10.51
C LEU A 9 -1.39 3.30 -9.49
N GLU A 10 -0.89 3.40 -8.26
CA GLU A 10 -1.31 2.57 -7.11
C GLU A 10 -2.82 2.76 -6.87
N LEU A 11 -3.29 4.01 -6.76
CA LEU A 11 -4.72 4.32 -6.58
C LEU A 11 -5.58 3.81 -7.74
N LEU A 12 -5.16 4.04 -8.98
CA LEU A 12 -5.89 3.57 -10.17
C LEU A 12 -5.99 2.04 -10.20
N SER A 13 -4.91 1.34 -9.87
CA SER A 13 -4.87 -0.13 -9.82
C SER A 13 -5.80 -0.68 -8.72
N GLY A 14 -5.80 -0.05 -7.55
CA GLY A 14 -6.67 -0.39 -6.44
C GLY A 14 -8.15 -0.17 -6.77
N ILE A 15 -8.49 1.03 -7.27
CA ILE A 15 -9.85 1.38 -7.68
C ILE A 15 -10.36 0.41 -8.75
N PHE A 16 -9.55 0.16 -9.79
CA PHE A 16 -9.92 -0.78 -10.84
C PHE A 16 -10.17 -2.18 -10.29
N GLY A 17 -9.26 -2.70 -9.47
CA GLY A 17 -9.39 -4.03 -8.88
C GLY A 17 -10.64 -4.21 -8.05
N VAL A 18 -10.88 -3.26 -7.14
CA VAL A 18 -12.04 -3.29 -6.25
C VAL A 18 -13.34 -3.09 -7.02
N ALA A 19 -13.42 -2.09 -7.91
CA ALA A 19 -14.63 -1.81 -8.68
C ALA A 19 -15.05 -2.99 -9.57
N VAL A 20 -14.08 -3.57 -10.29
CA VAL A 20 -14.35 -4.73 -11.14
C VAL A 20 -14.63 -5.98 -10.29
N GLY A 21 -13.95 -6.13 -9.15
CA GLY A 21 -14.23 -7.21 -8.18
C GLY A 21 -15.68 -7.18 -7.69
N PHE A 22 -16.17 -6.01 -7.27
CA PHE A 22 -17.56 -5.83 -6.87
C PHE A 22 -18.54 -6.13 -8.01
N ALA A 23 -18.22 -5.70 -9.23
CA ALA A 23 -19.06 -5.97 -10.41
C ALA A 23 -19.17 -7.47 -10.77
N ARG A 24 -18.29 -8.34 -10.23
CA ARG A 24 -18.34 -9.79 -10.43
C ARG A 24 -19.07 -10.57 -9.34
N LEU A 25 -19.54 -9.90 -8.29
CA LEU A 25 -20.39 -10.54 -7.29
C LEU A 25 -21.72 -11.00 -7.92
N PRO A 26 -22.29 -12.14 -7.49
CA PRO A 26 -21.90 -12.93 -6.32
C PRO A 26 -20.78 -13.97 -6.55
N ASP A 27 -20.18 -14.06 -7.73
CA ASP A 27 -19.06 -14.98 -7.99
C ASP A 27 -17.77 -14.47 -7.32
N ALA A 28 -17.60 -14.85 -6.05
CA ALA A 28 -16.46 -14.46 -5.23
C ALA A 28 -15.12 -14.98 -5.78
N ALA A 29 -15.09 -16.15 -6.42
CA ALA A 29 -13.87 -16.70 -6.98
C ALA A 29 -13.41 -15.83 -8.16
N SER A 30 -14.31 -15.50 -9.08
CA SER A 30 -14.03 -14.61 -10.21
C SER A 30 -13.70 -13.18 -9.77
N ALA A 31 -14.35 -12.67 -8.71
CA ALA A 31 -14.00 -11.39 -8.11
C ALA A 31 -12.55 -11.39 -7.57
N LEU A 32 -12.18 -12.41 -6.79
CA LEU A 32 -10.84 -12.55 -6.21
C LEU A 32 -9.74 -12.73 -7.25
N GLN A 33 -10.04 -13.37 -8.39
CA GLN A 33 -9.10 -13.50 -9.50
C GLN A 33 -8.67 -12.14 -10.09
N ILE A 34 -9.43 -11.08 -9.84
CA ILE A 34 -9.09 -9.74 -10.31
C ILE A 34 -8.61 -8.85 -9.18
N VAL A 35 -9.27 -8.88 -8.02
CA VAL A 35 -8.84 -8.13 -6.84
C VAL A 35 -7.41 -8.51 -6.41
N THR A 36 -7.07 -9.80 -6.43
CA THR A 36 -5.76 -10.29 -5.94
C THR A 36 -4.58 -9.73 -6.75
N PRO A 37 -4.48 -9.93 -8.07
CA PRO A 37 -3.33 -9.42 -8.82
C PRO A 37 -3.31 -7.89 -8.92
N THR A 38 -4.46 -7.20 -8.90
CA THR A 38 -4.47 -5.74 -9.08
C THR A 38 -4.43 -4.98 -7.75
N ALA A 39 -5.44 -5.16 -6.89
CA ALA A 39 -5.60 -4.38 -5.66
C ALA A 39 -4.65 -4.82 -4.53
N VAL A 40 -4.01 -5.99 -4.65
CA VAL A 40 -2.94 -6.43 -3.75
C VAL A 40 -1.60 -6.48 -4.48
N GLY A 41 -1.51 -7.24 -5.58
CA GLY A 41 -0.29 -7.44 -6.35
C GLY A 41 0.30 -6.13 -6.88
N LEU A 42 -0.41 -5.47 -7.81
CA LEU A 42 0.07 -4.22 -8.43
C LEU A 42 0.19 -3.09 -7.40
N VAL A 43 -0.80 -2.92 -6.53
CA VAL A 43 -0.77 -1.89 -5.46
C VAL A 43 0.46 -2.08 -4.56
N GLY A 44 0.67 -3.29 -4.03
CA GLY A 44 1.81 -3.60 -3.17
C GLY A 44 3.15 -3.44 -3.89
N LEU A 45 3.25 -3.86 -5.15
CA LEU A 45 4.50 -3.71 -5.93
C LEU A 45 4.82 -2.23 -6.18
N LEU A 46 3.83 -1.42 -6.58
CA LEU A 46 4.01 0.02 -6.79
C LEU A 46 4.36 0.74 -5.48
N ALA A 47 3.72 0.35 -4.37
CA ALA A 47 4.02 0.85 -3.04
C ALA A 47 5.46 0.49 -2.61
N PHE A 48 5.92 -0.75 -2.86
CA PHE A 48 7.31 -1.15 -2.64
C PHE A 48 8.27 -0.26 -3.44
N VAL A 49 8.05 -0.11 -4.75
CA VAL A 49 8.91 0.72 -5.60
C VAL A 49 8.95 2.17 -5.08
N ARG A 50 7.81 2.70 -4.66
CA ARG A 50 7.71 4.07 -4.10
C ARG A 50 8.44 4.21 -2.77
N HIS A 51 8.24 3.30 -1.83
CA HIS A 51 8.77 3.38 -0.47
C HIS A 51 10.21 2.90 -0.33
N PHE A 52 10.68 2.00 -1.19
CA PHE A 52 12.03 1.45 -1.13
C PHE A 52 12.96 2.14 -2.12
N ILE A 53 12.61 2.14 -3.42
CA ILE A 53 13.49 2.65 -4.48
C ILE A 53 13.44 4.18 -4.55
N PHE A 54 12.24 4.77 -4.50
CA PHE A 54 12.02 6.21 -4.62
C PHE A 54 11.69 6.89 -3.28
N HIS A 55 12.22 6.34 -2.19
CA HIS A 55 11.94 6.75 -0.81
C HIS A 55 12.17 8.26 -0.59
N GLU A 56 13.22 8.85 -1.18
CA GLU A 56 13.48 10.29 -1.08
C GLU A 56 12.37 11.13 -1.74
N SER A 57 11.92 10.73 -2.94
CA SER A 57 10.82 11.43 -3.60
C SER A 57 9.51 11.25 -2.87
N ASP A 58 9.31 10.13 -2.16
CA ASP A 58 8.10 9.87 -1.38
C ASP A 58 8.10 10.64 -0.05
N ALA A 59 9.26 10.71 0.63
CA ALA A 59 9.47 11.56 1.80
C ALA A 59 9.11 13.02 1.50
N LYS A 60 9.61 13.56 0.38
CA LYS A 60 9.30 14.91 -0.11
C LYS A 60 7.81 15.10 -0.37
N ARG A 61 7.15 14.10 -0.98
CA ARG A 61 5.71 14.13 -1.25
C ARG A 61 4.89 14.23 0.04
N LEU A 62 5.32 13.57 1.10
CA LEU A 62 4.65 13.53 2.39
C LEU A 62 5.03 14.71 3.31
N GLY A 63 5.99 15.56 2.92
CA GLY A 63 6.55 16.58 3.80
C GLY A 63 7.35 16.00 4.98
N TRP A 64 7.79 14.75 4.85
CA TRP A 64 8.51 13.99 5.89
C TRP A 64 9.97 13.79 5.50
N GLU A 65 10.62 14.84 5.04
CA GLU A 65 12.04 14.79 4.73
C GLU A 65 12.82 14.37 5.99
N SER A 66 13.34 13.14 5.97
CA SER A 66 14.03 12.49 7.09
C SER A 66 15.38 12.02 6.59
N THR A 67 16.41 12.18 7.42
CA THR A 67 17.76 11.66 7.18
C THR A 67 17.85 10.14 7.39
N ARG A 68 16.75 9.51 7.80
CA ARG A 68 16.64 8.11 8.22
C ARG A 68 15.49 7.40 7.46
N PRO A 69 15.81 6.60 6.41
CA PRO A 69 14.81 5.99 5.53
C PRO A 69 14.37 4.57 5.97
N GLU A 70 14.86 4.07 7.10
CA GLU A 70 14.70 2.66 7.53
C GLU A 70 13.22 2.26 7.61
N PHE A 71 12.37 3.14 8.16
CA PHE A 71 10.93 2.92 8.23
C PHE A 71 10.29 2.77 6.84
N GLN A 72 10.71 3.57 5.86
CA GLN A 72 10.18 3.45 4.50
C GLN A 72 10.61 2.13 3.87
N TYR A 73 11.81 1.65 4.18
CA TYR A 73 12.27 0.35 3.70
C TYR A 73 11.46 -0.81 4.30
N GLU A 74 11.21 -0.79 5.59
CA GLU A 74 10.35 -1.80 6.26
C GLU A 74 8.95 -1.83 5.65
N VAL A 75 8.33 -0.65 5.47
CA VAL A 75 7.02 -0.50 4.83
C VAL A 75 7.06 -1.00 3.39
N GLY A 76 8.11 -0.66 2.64
CA GLY A 76 8.31 -1.14 1.27
C GLY A 76 8.37 -2.66 1.20
N PHE A 77 9.20 -3.30 2.02
CA PHE A 77 9.33 -4.76 2.05
C PHE A 77 8.05 -5.46 2.50
N ALA A 78 7.30 -4.90 3.45
CA ALA A 78 6.00 -5.43 3.82
C ALA A 78 5.04 -5.46 2.62
N ASN A 79 4.98 -4.36 1.86
CA ASN A 79 4.19 -4.29 0.62
C ASN A 79 4.67 -5.30 -0.44
N LEU A 80 5.99 -5.46 -0.62
CA LEU A 80 6.55 -6.46 -1.52
C LEU A 80 6.15 -7.88 -1.12
N GLY A 81 6.17 -8.20 0.18
CA GLY A 81 5.76 -9.51 0.69
C GLY A 81 4.33 -9.87 0.30
N PHE A 82 3.38 -8.95 0.51
CA PHE A 82 2.00 -9.14 0.07
C PHE A 82 1.86 -9.22 -1.45
N ALA A 83 2.58 -8.38 -2.19
CA ALA A 83 2.54 -8.39 -3.65
C ALA A 83 3.02 -9.73 -4.23
N LEU A 84 4.12 -10.27 -3.71
CA LEU A 84 4.65 -11.57 -4.14
C LEU A 84 3.66 -12.70 -3.86
N VAL A 85 3.08 -12.76 -2.65
CA VAL A 85 2.09 -13.78 -2.32
C VAL A 85 0.85 -13.67 -3.21
N ALA A 86 0.39 -12.45 -3.51
CA ALA A 86 -0.74 -12.23 -4.42
C ALA A 86 -0.44 -12.70 -5.84
N PHE A 87 0.76 -12.40 -6.36
CA PHE A 87 1.17 -12.87 -7.68
C PHE A 87 1.39 -14.37 -7.73
N PHE A 88 1.96 -14.98 -6.69
CA PHE A 88 2.07 -16.44 -6.62
C PHE A 88 0.71 -17.13 -6.53
N ALA A 89 -0.23 -16.58 -5.77
CA ALA A 89 -1.59 -17.09 -5.74
C ALA A 89 -2.24 -17.04 -7.12
N TYR A 90 -2.12 -15.91 -7.82
CA TYR A 90 -2.71 -15.71 -9.15
C TYR A 90 -2.01 -16.52 -10.25
N PHE A 91 -0.72 -16.27 -10.50
CA PHE A 91 0.01 -16.93 -11.60
C PHE A 91 0.35 -18.39 -11.32
N GLY A 92 0.49 -18.76 -10.04
CA GLY A 92 0.67 -20.15 -9.63
C GLY A 92 -0.62 -20.96 -9.62
N GLY A 93 -1.78 -20.33 -9.90
CA GLY A 93 -3.07 -21.01 -9.91
C GLY A 93 -3.44 -21.63 -8.57
N TRP A 94 -3.09 -20.97 -7.46
CA TRP A 94 -3.41 -21.48 -6.13
C TRP A 94 -4.92 -21.42 -5.89
N GLY A 95 -5.42 -22.30 -5.02
CA GLY A 95 -6.84 -22.37 -4.72
C GLY A 95 -7.39 -21.07 -4.11
N VAL A 96 -8.72 -20.88 -4.17
CA VAL A 96 -9.41 -19.68 -3.67
C VAL A 96 -9.05 -19.31 -2.23
N ALA A 97 -8.70 -20.30 -1.39
CA ALA A 97 -8.26 -20.08 -0.02
C ALA A 97 -7.02 -19.17 0.08
N ALA A 98 -6.07 -19.27 -0.85
CA ALA A 98 -4.88 -18.40 -0.87
C ALA A 98 -5.25 -16.94 -1.15
N HIS A 99 -6.18 -16.73 -2.10
CA HIS A 99 -6.71 -15.41 -2.42
C HIS A 99 -7.45 -14.80 -1.22
N VAL A 100 -8.27 -15.62 -0.54
CA VAL A 100 -8.99 -15.23 0.70
C VAL A 100 -8.04 -14.98 1.87
N ALA A 101 -6.84 -15.57 1.92
CA ALA A 101 -5.86 -15.25 2.94
C ALA A 101 -5.17 -13.91 2.66
N VAL A 102 -4.72 -13.70 1.41
CA VAL A 102 -3.89 -12.53 1.06
C VAL A 102 -4.69 -11.23 0.95
N VAL A 103 -5.91 -11.27 0.39
CA VAL A 103 -6.71 -10.04 0.15
C VAL A 103 -7.13 -9.36 1.46
N PRO A 104 -7.81 -10.03 2.40
CA PRO A 104 -8.07 -9.49 3.75
C PRO A 104 -6.80 -9.18 4.53
N GLY A 105 -5.75 -10.01 4.43
CA GLY A 105 -4.48 -9.76 5.12
C GLY A 105 -3.86 -8.43 4.70
N TYR A 106 -3.84 -8.15 3.40
CA TYR A 106 -3.38 -6.86 2.88
C TYR A 106 -4.34 -5.72 3.23
N GLY A 107 -5.65 -5.97 3.19
CA GLY A 107 -6.67 -5.00 3.63
C GLY A 107 -6.49 -4.57 5.09
N LEU A 108 -6.20 -5.51 5.98
CA LEU A 108 -5.89 -5.23 7.39
C LEU A 108 -4.61 -4.41 7.56
N TYR A 109 -3.57 -4.74 6.80
CA TYR A 109 -2.34 -3.97 6.76
C TYR A 109 -2.58 -2.51 6.34
N LEU A 110 -3.34 -2.29 5.26
CA LEU A 110 -3.69 -0.93 4.81
C LEU A 110 -4.61 -0.21 5.81
N LEU A 111 -5.58 -0.91 6.40
CA LEU A 111 -6.49 -0.34 7.40
C LEU A 111 -5.72 0.15 8.62
N GLN A 112 -4.76 -0.65 9.12
CA GLN A 112 -3.91 -0.25 10.23
C GLN A 112 -3.10 1.02 9.90
N SER A 113 -2.53 1.10 8.69
CA SER A 113 -1.84 2.30 8.23
C SER A 113 -2.77 3.51 8.18
N ALA A 114 -3.97 3.35 7.62
CA ALA A 114 -4.97 4.43 7.55
C ALA A 114 -5.36 4.94 8.95
N ILE A 115 -5.60 4.04 9.91
CA ILE A 115 -5.91 4.39 11.30
C ILE A 115 -4.75 5.19 11.92
N LEU A 116 -3.50 4.76 11.73
CA LEU A 116 -2.34 5.49 12.24
C LEU A 116 -2.22 6.90 11.66
N HIS A 117 -2.47 7.07 10.36
CA HIS A 117 -2.42 8.40 9.74
C HIS A 117 -3.53 9.30 10.26
N VAL A 118 -4.76 8.78 10.38
CA VAL A 118 -5.88 9.53 10.98
C VAL A 118 -5.57 9.92 12.42
N TRP A 119 -5.03 9.00 13.22
CA TRP A 119 -4.66 9.29 14.61
C TRP A 119 -3.60 10.39 14.69
N LYS A 120 -2.49 10.28 13.95
CA LYS A 120 -1.45 11.32 13.92
C LYS A 120 -2.00 12.69 13.50
N SER A 121 -2.91 12.73 12.53
CA SER A 121 -3.57 13.97 12.09
C SER A 121 -4.45 14.58 13.18
N VAL A 122 -5.21 13.76 13.92
CA VAL A 122 -6.12 14.22 14.99
C VAL A 122 -5.36 14.60 16.27
N SER A 123 -4.28 13.90 16.61
CA SER A 123 -3.48 14.17 17.81
C SER A 123 -2.54 15.37 17.70
N GLY A 124 -2.48 16.05 16.54
CA GLY A 124 -1.73 17.31 16.40
C GLY A 124 -0.20 17.16 16.39
N GLU A 125 0.32 15.92 16.35
CA GLU A 125 1.76 15.65 16.32
C GLU A 125 2.45 16.17 15.04
N GLY A 126 1.68 16.60 14.02
CA GLY A 126 2.18 17.19 12.78
C GLY A 126 2.44 18.70 12.80
N GLY A 127 2.15 19.41 13.91
CA GLY A 127 2.15 20.89 13.94
C GLY A 127 3.13 21.58 14.89
N LEU A 128 3.86 20.87 15.75
CA LEU A 128 4.60 21.50 16.86
C LEU A 128 6.04 20.99 17.02
N ARG A 129 6.90 21.11 16.00
CA ARG A 129 8.38 21.01 16.16
C ARG A 129 9.18 21.91 15.20
N SER A 130 8.71 23.11 14.87
CA SER A 130 9.56 24.15 14.24
C SER A 130 9.52 25.44 15.05
N GLY A 131 10.27 25.46 16.14
CA GLY A 131 10.45 26.62 17.01
C GLY A 131 10.47 26.19 18.46
N VAL A 132 11.54 26.55 19.18
CA VAL A 132 11.94 26.14 20.54
C VAL A 132 12.83 24.89 20.50
N LEU A 133 14.15 24.89 20.71
CA LEU A 133 15.17 25.83 21.21
C LEU A 133 16.55 25.30 20.78
N ASP A 134 17.56 26.19 20.73
CA ASP A 134 19.00 26.01 21.05
C ASP A 134 19.71 27.21 20.38
N ILE A 135 19.83 28.37 21.05
CA ILE A 135 20.95 28.77 21.94
C ILE A 135 22.29 28.17 21.53
#